data_AF-A0A4D6C711-F1
#
_entry.id   AF-A0A4D6C711-F1
#
_cell.length_a   1.000
_cell.length_b   1.000
_cell.length_c   1.000
_cell.angle_alpha   90.00
_cell.angle_beta   90.00
_cell.angle_gamma   90.00
#
_symmetry.space_group_name_H-M   'P 1'
#
loop_
_entity.id
_entity.type
_entity.pdbx_description
1 polymer ?
#
loop_
_entity_poly.entity_id
_entity_poly.type
_entity_poly.pdbx_seq_one_letter_code
_entity_poly.pdbx_strand_id
1 'polypeptide(L)'
;MPILHVGSHRFDSDYLHYEKIYENMKVRVYFQTTNPSWFKKEIQEVFHQHPSHKWVHFPTQKKRYTVLRSPHVNKKSRQQFEFRILKKGLLFNDLSKQDYQRLIKTLKTFHGVQIRVDTVWRNSFEFVQN
;
A
#
# COMPACT_ATOMS: atom_id res chain seq x y z
N MET A 1 -16.94 -0.45 42.40
CA MET A 1 -15.54 -0.79 42.73
C MET A 1 -15.20 -2.07 41.98
N PRO A 2 -14.39 -2.05 40.91
CA PRO A 2 -14.03 -3.29 40.24
C PRO A 2 -12.95 -4.00 41.05
N ILE A 3 -13.22 -5.26 41.37
CA ILE A 3 -12.30 -6.15 42.08
C ILE A 3 -11.24 -6.59 41.07
N LEU A 4 -9.96 -6.31 41.37
CA LEU A 4 -8.83 -6.86 40.63
C LEU A 4 -8.80 -8.38 40.84
N HIS A 5 -9.29 -9.14 39.86
CA HIS A 5 -9.00 -10.58 39.79
C HIS A 5 -7.56 -10.74 39.32
N VAL A 6 -6.66 -11.04 40.26
CA VAL A 6 -5.31 -11.53 39.95
C VAL A 6 -5.45 -12.99 39.56
N GLY A 7 -5.80 -13.23 38.30
CA GLY A 7 -5.72 -14.55 37.69
C GLY A 7 -4.26 -14.85 37.34
N SER A 8 -3.70 -15.91 37.92
CA SER A 8 -2.51 -16.56 37.41
C SER A 8 -2.86 -17.14 36.03
N HIS A 9 -2.75 -16.32 34.99
CA HIS A 9 -2.85 -16.78 33.62
C HIS A 9 -1.72 -17.81 33.42
N ARG A 10 -2.11 -19.08 33.30
CA ARG A 10 -1.23 -20.14 32.84
C ARG A 10 -0.77 -19.73 31.44
N PHE A 11 0.48 -19.26 31.38
CA PHE A 11 1.28 -19.20 30.18
C PHE A 11 1.14 -20.55 29.48
N ASP A 12 0.65 -20.57 28.24
CA ASP A 12 1.13 -21.48 27.17
C ASP A 12 0.19 -21.52 25.95
N SER A 13 -1.13 -21.32 26.08
CA SER A 13 -2.05 -21.47 24.93
C SER A 13 -2.40 -20.17 24.19
N ASP A 14 -2.69 -19.09 24.93
CA ASP A 14 -3.21 -17.85 24.34
C ASP A 14 -2.15 -17.07 23.54
N TYR A 15 -0.86 -17.22 23.85
CA TYR A 15 0.24 -16.55 23.13
C TYR A 15 0.51 -17.19 21.75
N LEU A 16 0.44 -18.51 21.65
CA LEU A 16 0.54 -19.22 20.36
C LEU A 16 -0.59 -18.81 19.41
N HIS A 17 -1.75 -18.42 19.96
CA HIS A 17 -2.87 -17.90 19.19
C HIS A 17 -2.58 -16.50 18.64
N TYR A 18 -1.99 -15.59 19.42
CA TYR A 18 -1.57 -14.26 18.93
C TYR A 18 -0.47 -14.32 17.86
N GLU A 19 0.50 -15.22 17.99
CA GLU A 19 1.57 -15.41 16.99
C GLU A 19 0.97 -15.85 15.63
N LYS A 20 -0.02 -16.76 15.63
CA LYS A 20 -0.72 -17.23 14.41
C LYS A 20 -1.50 -16.14 13.64
N ILE A 21 -1.95 -15.09 14.32
CA ILE A 21 -2.68 -13.97 13.67
C ILE A 21 -1.76 -13.22 12.68
N TYR A 22 -0.45 -13.17 12.96
CA TYR A 22 0.52 -12.50 12.09
C TYR A 22 1.04 -13.39 10.95
N GLU A 23 0.85 -14.71 11.02
CA GLU A 23 1.34 -15.66 10.01
C GLU A 23 0.66 -15.54 8.64
N ASN A 24 -0.45 -14.81 8.52
CA ASN A 24 -1.22 -14.69 7.27
C ASN A 24 -1.60 -13.25 6.91
N MET A 25 -0.78 -12.27 7.28
CA MET A 25 -1.02 -10.87 6.92
C MET A 25 -0.64 -10.62 5.45
N LYS A 26 -1.66 -10.39 4.63
CA LYS A 26 -1.49 -9.95 3.23
C LYS A 26 -1.48 -8.45 3.18
N VAL A 27 -0.44 -7.88 2.56
CA VAL A 27 -0.31 -6.43 2.41
C VAL A 27 -0.27 -6.09 0.93
N ARG A 28 -1.13 -5.16 0.52
CA ARG A 28 -1.16 -4.64 -0.85
C ARG A 28 -0.89 -3.15 -0.80
N VAL A 29 0.14 -2.72 -1.50
CA VAL A 29 0.51 -1.32 -1.62
C VAL A 29 0.26 -0.88 -3.05
N TYR A 30 -0.51 0.18 -3.23
CA TYR A 30 -0.81 0.78 -4.51
C TYR A 30 -0.15 2.15 -4.59
N PHE A 31 0.53 2.39 -5.70
CA PHE A 31 1.21 3.64 -6.00
C PHE A 31 0.53 4.33 -7.18
N GLN A 32 0.34 5.64 -7.07
CA GLN A 32 -0.02 6.49 -8.19
C GLN A 32 0.95 7.67 -8.27
N THR A 33 1.51 7.90 -9.45
CA THR A 33 2.44 9.02 -9.68
C THR A 33 2.30 9.57 -11.08
N THR A 34 2.58 10.86 -11.22
CA THR A 34 2.72 11.54 -12.51
C THR A 34 4.15 11.46 -13.06
N ASN A 35 5.14 11.15 -12.22
CA ASN A 35 6.55 11.08 -12.60
C ASN A 35 7.00 9.61 -12.80
N PRO A 36 7.15 9.14 -14.06
CA PRO A 36 7.55 7.75 -14.32
C PRO A 36 9.03 7.46 -14.02
N SER A 37 9.91 8.46 -14.11
CA SER A 37 11.36 8.28 -13.90
C SER A 37 11.67 8.01 -12.43
N TRP A 38 11.02 8.76 -11.54
CA TRP A 38 11.12 8.60 -10.09
C TRP A 38 10.83 7.16 -9.65
N PHE A 39 9.73 6.59 -10.16
CA PHE A 39 9.29 5.26 -9.74
C PHE A 39 10.32 4.18 -10.06
N LYS A 40 10.99 4.26 -11.21
CA LYS A 40 11.94 3.23 -11.61
C LYS A 40 13.16 3.22 -10.69
N LYS A 41 13.65 4.39 -10.28
CA LYS A 41 14.87 4.50 -9.46
C LYS A 41 14.58 4.16 -8.00
N GLU A 42 13.66 4.88 -7.39
CA GLU A 42 13.54 4.90 -5.93
C GLU A 42 12.84 3.65 -5.38
N ILE A 43 11.78 3.21 -6.05
CA ILE A 43 11.00 2.05 -5.60
C ILE A 43 11.74 0.74 -5.89
N GLN A 44 12.42 0.61 -7.04
CA GLN A 44 13.14 -0.64 -7.35
C GLN A 44 14.34 -0.87 -6.42
N GLU A 45 15.10 0.18 -6.09
CA GLU A 45 16.25 0.08 -5.19
C GLU A 45 15.82 -0.26 -3.76
N VAL A 46 14.80 0.42 -3.24
CA VAL A 46 14.32 0.23 -1.86
C VAL A 46 13.75 -1.17 -1.62
N PHE A 47 12.98 -1.70 -2.58
CA PHE A 47 12.31 -2.99 -2.39
C PHE A 47 13.13 -4.19 -2.86
N HIS A 48 14.27 -4.01 -3.54
CA HIS A 48 15.14 -5.10 -3.95
C HIS A 48 15.61 -5.98 -2.78
N GLN A 49 15.68 -5.40 -1.58
CA GLN A 49 16.17 -6.07 -0.36
C GLN A 49 15.15 -7.04 0.27
N HIS A 50 13.88 -7.03 -0.15
CA HIS A 50 12.84 -7.92 0.40
C HIS A 50 12.37 -8.92 -0.66
N PRO A 51 12.76 -10.20 -0.62
CA PRO A 51 12.54 -11.13 -1.74
C PRO A 51 11.08 -11.61 -1.93
N SER A 52 10.17 -11.38 -0.99
CA SER A 52 8.81 -11.94 -1.00
C SER A 52 7.71 -11.03 -1.57
N HIS A 53 8.05 -10.02 -2.38
CA HIS A 53 7.07 -9.10 -2.97
C HIS A 53 6.86 -9.33 -4.46
N LYS A 54 5.64 -9.07 -4.96
CA LYS A 54 5.30 -9.15 -6.37
C LYS A 54 4.86 -7.80 -6.92
N TRP A 55 5.48 -7.39 -8.02
CA TRP A 55 5.08 -6.21 -8.79
C TRP A 55 3.90 -6.49 -9.71
N VAL A 56 2.92 -5.58 -9.71
CA VAL A 56 1.79 -5.56 -10.63
C VAL A 56 1.74 -4.21 -11.33
N HIS A 57 1.67 -4.22 -12.65
CA HIS A 57 1.55 -3.02 -13.47
C HIS A 57 0.09 -2.82 -13.86
N PHE A 58 -0.45 -1.64 -13.59
CA PHE A 58 -1.79 -1.29 -14.04
C PHE A 58 -1.72 -0.36 -15.26
N PRO A 59 -2.76 -0.32 -16.10
CA PRO A 59 -2.83 0.60 -17.21
C PRO A 59 -2.67 2.06 -16.76
N THR A 60 -1.79 2.81 -17.44
CA THR A 60 -1.61 4.24 -17.21
C THR A 60 -2.87 5.00 -17.61
N GLN A 61 -3.40 5.80 -16.70
CA GLN A 61 -4.54 6.66 -16.99
C GLN A 61 -4.07 7.94 -17.67
N LYS A 62 -4.70 8.32 -18.78
CA LYS A 62 -4.41 9.54 -19.54
C LYS A 62 -5.64 10.43 -19.54
N LYS A 63 -5.51 11.67 -19.06
CA LYS A 63 -6.55 12.70 -19.14
C LYS A 63 -6.08 13.78 -20.09
N ARG A 64 -6.84 14.04 -21.16
CA ARG A 64 -6.50 15.01 -22.20
C ARG A 64 -7.42 16.21 -22.12
N TYR A 65 -6.83 17.39 -22.16
CA TYR A 65 -7.55 18.66 -22.18
C TYR A 65 -7.08 19.47 -23.37
N THR A 66 -8.01 20.14 -24.05
CA THR A 66 -7.68 21.02 -25.16
C THR A 66 -8.17 22.42 -24.82
N VAL A 67 -7.25 23.37 -24.73
CA VAL A 67 -7.52 24.75 -24.32
C VAL A 67 -7.19 25.72 -25.47
N LEU A 68 -7.84 26.89 -25.49
CA LEU A 68 -7.41 28.01 -26.33
C LEU A 68 -6.00 28.45 -25.95
N ARG A 69 -5.15 28.77 -26.93
CA ARG A 69 -3.85 29.41 -26.62
C ARG A 69 -4.00 30.89 -26.27
N SER A 70 -5.05 31.54 -26.79
CA SER A 70 -5.34 32.96 -26.58
C SER A 70 -6.44 33.12 -25.52
N PRO A 71 -6.36 34.15 -24.64
CA PRO A 71 -7.42 34.47 -23.70
C PRO A 71 -8.72 34.89 -24.38
N HIS A 72 -8.67 35.41 -25.62
CA HIS A 72 -9.84 35.88 -26.35
C HIS A 72 -10.03 35.16 -27.69
N VAL A 73 -11.26 34.66 -27.93
CA VAL A 73 -12.00 34.13 -29.11
C VAL A 73 -11.23 33.49 -30.29
N ASN A 74 -9.92 33.25 -30.22
CA ASN A 74 -9.20 32.60 -31.32
C ASN A 74 -9.45 31.08 -31.31
N LYS A 75 -10.55 30.66 -31.96
CA LYS A 75 -10.99 29.27 -31.94
C LYS A 75 -10.13 28.33 -32.80
N LYS A 76 -9.21 28.82 -33.63
CA LYS A 76 -8.33 27.97 -34.44
C LYS A 76 -7.01 27.65 -33.71
N SER A 77 -6.60 28.51 -32.78
CA SER A 77 -5.40 28.32 -31.97
C SER A 77 -5.69 27.48 -30.72
N ARG A 78 -5.50 26.17 -30.82
CA ARG A 78 -5.71 25.19 -29.73
C ARG A 78 -4.39 24.59 -29.25
N GLN A 79 -4.29 24.30 -27.96
CA GLN A 79 -3.20 23.55 -27.35
C GLN A 79 -3.76 22.35 -26.59
N GLN A 80 -3.11 21.21 -26.76
CA GLN A 80 -3.46 19.97 -26.07
C GLN A 80 -2.52 19.76 -24.89
N PHE A 81 -3.09 19.41 -23.75
CA PHE A 81 -2.39 19.03 -22.54
C PHE A 81 -2.81 17.61 -22.17
N GLU A 82 -1.88 16.85 -21.61
CA GLU A 82 -2.15 15.49 -21.12
C GLU A 82 -1.60 15.31 -19.71
N PHE A 83 -2.45 14.86 -18.80
CA PHE A 83 -2.04 14.35 -17.50
C PHE A 83 -1.95 12.82 -17.57
N ARG A 84 -0.78 12.28 -17.27
CA ARG A 84 -0.52 10.84 -17.18
C ARG A 84 -0.39 10.44 -15.73
N ILE A 85 -1.19 9.48 -15.28
CA ILE A 85 -1.11 8.90 -13.94
C ILE A 85 -0.71 7.44 -14.11
N LEU A 86 0.54 7.12 -13.77
CA LEU A 86 1.01 5.75 -13.67
C LEU A 86 0.45 5.12 -12.41
N LYS A 87 -0.01 3.87 -12.52
CA LYS A 87 -0.54 3.09 -11.41
C LYS A 87 0.21 1.77 -11.30
N LYS A 88 0.68 1.44 -10.11
CA LYS A 88 1.42 0.20 -9.84
C LYS A 88 1.01 -0.39 -8.50
N GLY A 89 1.13 -1.70 -8.37
CA GLY A 89 0.83 -2.46 -7.16
C GLY A 89 2.03 -3.26 -6.72
N LEU A 90 2.17 -3.40 -5.40
CA LEU A 90 3.15 -4.21 -4.72
C LEU A 90 2.40 -5.12 -3.75
N LEU A 91 2.53 -6.43 -3.94
CA LEU A 91 1.81 -7.43 -3.18
C LEU A 91 2.78 -8.21 -2.31
N PHE A 92 2.47 -8.28 -1.02
CA PHE A 92 3.15 -9.13 -0.03
C PHE A 92 2.15 -10.18 0.44
N ASN A 93 2.54 -11.45 0.36
CA ASN A 93 1.69 -12.56 0.80
C ASN A 93 1.83 -12.77 2.31
N ASP A 94 3.06 -12.84 2.79
CA ASP A 94 3.39 -13.10 4.19
C ASP A 94 4.45 -12.09 4.62
N LEU A 95 4.07 -11.19 5.53
CA LEU A 95 4.95 -10.13 6.02
C LEU A 95 5.02 -10.20 7.54
N SER A 96 6.24 -10.30 8.08
CA SER A 96 6.46 -10.26 9.52
C SER A 96 6.01 -8.92 10.10
N LYS A 97 5.66 -8.88 11.39
CA LYS A 97 5.28 -7.63 12.08
C LYS A 97 6.39 -6.58 12.00
N GLN A 98 7.65 -7.00 12.12
CA GLN A 98 8.81 -6.10 12.05
C GLN A 98 8.99 -5.52 10.65
N ASP A 99 8.88 -6.36 9.61
CA ASP A 99 9.04 -5.91 8.22
C ASP A 99 7.86 -5.03 7.78
N TYR A 100 6.67 -5.27 8.30
CA TYR A 100 5.54 -4.37 8.10
C TYR A 100 5.81 -2.97 8.67
N GLN A 101 6.33 -2.88 9.90
CA GLN A 101 6.67 -1.58 10.50
C GLN A 101 7.75 -0.86 9.69
N ARG A 102 8.78 -1.59 9.22
CA ARG A 102 9.83 -1.05 8.32
C ARG A 102 9.22 -0.55 7.01
N LEU A 103 8.36 -1.36 6.37
CA LEU A 103 7.65 -1.00 5.15
C LEU A 103 6.89 0.31 5.33
N ILE A 104 6.07 0.44 6.37
CA ILE A 104 5.30 1.66 6.62
C ILE A 104 6.21 2.86 6.85
N LYS A 105 7.31 2.71 7.59
CA LYS A 105 8.28 3.78 7.80
C LYS A 105 8.90 4.24 6.49
N THR A 106 9.31 3.30 5.64
CA THR A 106 9.88 3.58 4.32
C THR A 106 8.88 4.27 3.40
N LEU A 107 7.63 3.78 3.34
CA LEU A 107 6.58 4.38 2.51
C LEU A 107 6.25 5.82 2.90
N LYS A 108 6.35 6.18 4.20
CA LYS A 108 6.12 7.54 4.69
C LYS A 108 7.16 8.55 4.21
N THR A 109 8.36 8.10 3.85
CA THR A 109 9.44 8.97 3.37
C THR A 109 9.23 9.40 1.92
N PHE A 110 8.41 8.68 1.15
CA PHE A 110 8.19 9.03 -0.26
C PHE A 110 7.32 10.27 -0.42
N HIS A 111 7.74 11.16 -1.31
CA HIS A 111 7.04 12.41 -1.62
C HIS A 111 6.63 12.46 -3.10
N GLY A 112 5.57 13.22 -3.41
CA GLY A 112 5.09 13.36 -4.79
C GLY A 112 4.44 12.10 -5.38
N VAL A 113 4.11 11.14 -4.51
CA VAL A 113 3.49 9.85 -4.87
C VAL A 113 2.30 9.64 -3.97
N GLN A 114 1.18 9.27 -4.57
CA GLN A 114 0.01 8.85 -3.81
C GLN A 114 0.14 7.37 -3.50
N ILE A 115 0.15 7.03 -2.20
CA ILE A 115 0.29 5.67 -1.71
C ILE A 115 -1.00 5.27 -1.02
N ARG A 116 -1.51 4.09 -1.35
CA ARG A 116 -2.61 3.43 -0.66
C ARG A 116 -2.14 2.08 -0.16
N VAL A 117 -2.37 1.77 1.11
CA VAL A 117 -2.00 0.50 1.73
C VAL A 117 -3.28 -0.19 2.18
N ASP A 118 -3.51 -1.39 1.66
CA ASP A 118 -4.62 -2.25 2.05
C ASP A 118 -4.03 -3.49 2.76
N THR A 119 -4.42 -3.70 4.01
CA THR A 119 -4.03 -4.87 4.81
C THR A 119 -5.21 -5.81 4.97
N VAL A 120 -4.97 -7.11 4.80
CA VAL A 120 -5.97 -8.16 4.99
C VAL A 120 -5.42 -9.18 5.97
N TRP A 121 -6.17 -9.39 7.05
CA TRP A 121 -5.90 -10.38 8.09
C TRP A 121 -6.93 -11.49 7.93
N ARG A 122 -6.49 -12.74 7.84
CA ARG A 122 -7.42 -13.87 7.82
C ARG A 122 -7.66 -14.31 9.27
N ASN A 123 -8.80 -13.92 9.83
CA ASN A 123 -9.23 -14.45 11.12
C ASN A 123 -9.74 -15.87 10.92
N SER A 124 -8.98 -16.87 11.37
CA SER A 124 -9.43 -18.26 11.48
C SER A 124 -10.26 -18.47 12.75
N PHE A 125 -11.24 -17.59 12.99
CA PHE A 125 -12.22 -17.81 14.05
C PHE A 125 -13.45 -18.46 13.43
N GLU A 126 -13.46 -19.79 13.37
CA GLU A 126 -14.71 -20.51 13.47
C GLU A 126 -15.18 -20.31 14.92
N PHE A 127 -16.17 -19.45 15.12
CA PHE A 127 -16.88 -19.40 16.38
C PHE A 127 -17.60 -20.74 16.54
N VAL A 128 -16.98 -21.67 17.27
CA VAL A 128 -17.72 -22.80 17.84
C VAL A 128 -18.67 -22.18 18.87
N GLN A 129 -19.87 -21.86 18.43
CA GLN A 129 -21.00 -21.50 19.28
C GLN A 129 -21.36 -22.79 20.04
N ASN A 130 -20.88 -22.91 21.29
CA ASN A 130 -21.37 -23.90 22.24
C ASN A 130 -22.64 -23.37 22.91
#